data_AF-A0A6J7ZUV4-F1
#
_entry.id   AF-A0A6J7ZUV4-F1
#
_cell.length_a   1.000
_cell.length_b   1.000
_cell.length_c   1.000
_cell.angle_alpha   90.00
_cell.angle_beta   90.00
_cell.angle_gamma   90.00
#
_symmetry.space_group_name_H-M   'P 1'
#
loop_
_entity.id
_entity.type
_entity.pdbx_description
1 polymer ?
#
loop_
_entity_poly.entity_id
_entity_poly.type
_entity_poly.pdbx_seq_one_letter_code
_entity_poly.pdbx_strand_id
1 'polypeptide(L)'
;MRSITSDLKTDIVISLPYSLVEITAKHCKSVQSVITQSCYKDSVSFSTPQKLFVNPEVFRNLFKPTIDALIKHLNKLFKDPNLSDLHHIIMVGGFSECKHCKSVQSVITQSCYKDSVSFSTPQKLFVNPEVFRNLFKPTIDALIKHLNKLFKDPNLSDLHHIIMVGGFSECELVQTAMRNKYPNRKIIIPDEAGLVVLRGVVFFGHQPKKIGKRILRKTYGIQSWPEWDAELHPDTEKVRIDGIDRCKDVFYKFAVKGGKG
;
A
#
# COMPACT_ATOMS: atom_id res chain seq x y z
N MET A 1 1.06 -12.39 -19.45
CA MET A 1 0.52 -11.03 -19.19
C MET A 1 -0.25 -10.63 -20.44
N ARG A 2 -1.59 -10.55 -20.40
CA ARG A 2 -2.40 -10.17 -21.58
C ARG A 2 -2.70 -8.68 -21.49
N SER A 3 -2.35 -7.94 -22.54
CA SER A 3 -2.73 -6.53 -22.72
C SER A 3 -4.26 -6.44 -22.75
N ILE A 4 -4.84 -5.50 -22.01
CA ILE A 4 -6.24 -5.12 -22.16
C ILE A 4 -6.26 -4.06 -23.25
N THR A 5 -6.60 -4.46 -24.48
CA THR A 5 -6.70 -3.57 -25.63
C THR A 5 -7.80 -2.52 -25.42
N SER A 6 -7.54 -1.29 -25.85
CA SER A 6 -8.38 -0.10 -25.61
C SER A 6 -9.79 -0.13 -26.24
N ASP A 7 -10.15 -1.17 -26.99
CA ASP A 7 -11.50 -1.38 -27.53
C ASP A 7 -12.28 -2.32 -26.61
N LEU A 8 -12.75 -1.79 -25.49
CA LEU A 8 -13.60 -2.45 -24.50
C LEU A 8 -15.05 -2.63 -25.01
N LYS A 9 -15.23 -3.09 -26.26
CA LYS A 9 -16.53 -3.47 -26.84
C LYS A 9 -16.91 -4.91 -26.54
N THR A 10 -15.98 -5.70 -26.01
CA THR A 10 -16.16 -7.12 -25.68
C THR A 10 -15.84 -7.36 -24.21
N ASP A 11 -16.42 -8.41 -23.65
CA ASP A 11 -16.21 -8.77 -22.24
C ASP A 11 -14.73 -8.99 -21.91
N ILE A 12 -14.33 -8.49 -20.74
CA ILE A 12 -12.98 -8.65 -20.23
C ILE A 12 -12.83 -10.05 -19.66
N VAL A 13 -11.91 -10.83 -20.24
CA VAL A 13 -11.65 -12.20 -19.82
C VAL A 13 -10.51 -12.26 -18.81
N ILE A 14 -10.82 -12.65 -17.58
CA ILE A 14 -9.87 -12.84 -16.49
C ILE A 14 -9.70 -14.34 -16.27
N SER A 15 -8.47 -14.82 -16.29
CA SER A 15 -8.17 -16.20 -15.88
C SER A 15 -8.01 -16.25 -14.36
N LEU A 16 -8.87 -17.00 -13.69
CA LEU A 16 -8.78 -17.20 -12.25
C LEU A 16 -7.65 -18.19 -11.95
N PRO A 17 -6.84 -17.95 -10.91
CA PRO A 17 -5.89 -18.94 -10.43
C PRO A 17 -6.60 -20.21 -9.93
N TYR A 18 -5.99 -21.37 -10.17
CA TYR A 18 -6.54 -22.67 -9.76
C TYR A 18 -6.84 -22.73 -8.25
N SER A 19 -5.93 -22.21 -7.43
CA SER A 19 -6.07 -22.14 -5.97
C SER A 19 -7.31 -21.36 -5.54
N LEU A 20 -7.67 -20.29 -6.26
CA LEU A 20 -8.85 -19.49 -5.95
C LEU A 20 -10.13 -20.26 -6.30
N VAL A 21 -10.16 -20.97 -7.43
CA VAL A 21 -11.29 -21.83 -7.80
C VAL A 21 -11.46 -22.97 -6.79
N GLU A 22 -10.37 -23.56 -6.32
CA GLU A 22 -10.39 -24.64 -5.32
C GLU A 22 -10.87 -24.16 -3.94
N ILE A 23 -10.40 -23.01 -3.46
CA ILE A 23 -10.86 -22.40 -2.20
C ILE A 23 -12.37 -22.11 -2.28
N THR A 24 -12.82 -21.55 -3.40
CA THR A 24 -14.24 -21.23 -3.60
C THR A 24 -15.09 -22.50 -3.62
N ALA A 25 -14.56 -23.58 -4.21
CA ALA A 25 -15.21 -24.89 -4.18
C ALA A 25 -15.32 -25.46 -2.77
N LYS A 26 -14.27 -25.32 -1.95
CA LYS A 26 -14.22 -25.82 -0.58
C LYS A 26 -15.16 -25.09 0.39
N HIS A 27 -15.35 -23.77 0.24
CA HIS A 27 -16.06 -22.96 1.23
C HIS A 27 -17.44 -22.43 0.80
N CYS A 28 -17.69 -22.25 -0.50
CA CYS A 28 -18.89 -21.55 -0.99
C CYS A 28 -19.71 -22.35 -2.03
N LYS A 29 -19.27 -23.56 -2.43
CA LYS A 29 -19.78 -24.47 -3.50
C LYS A 29 -19.03 -24.37 -4.83
N SER A 30 -19.22 -23.31 -5.61
CA SER A 30 -18.53 -23.09 -6.89
C SER A 30 -18.48 -21.61 -7.26
N VAL A 31 -17.54 -21.24 -8.15
CA VAL A 31 -17.42 -19.86 -8.66
C VAL A 31 -18.71 -19.42 -9.35
N GLN A 32 -19.35 -20.31 -10.12
CA GLN A 32 -20.61 -20.03 -10.81
C GLN A 32 -21.73 -19.67 -9.82
N SER A 33 -21.89 -20.44 -8.73
CA SER A 33 -22.94 -20.19 -7.74
C SER A 33 -22.74 -18.86 -7.02
N VAL A 34 -21.47 -18.48 -6.75
CA VAL A 34 -21.14 -17.20 -6.12
C VAL A 34 -21.51 -16.03 -7.03
N ILE A 35 -21.26 -16.15 -8.34
CA ILE A 35 -21.62 -15.12 -9.32
C ILE A 35 -23.14 -14.95 -9.39
N THR A 36 -23.91 -16.05 -9.48
CA THR A 36 -25.37 -16.00 -9.57
C THR A 36 -26.03 -15.35 -8.33
N GLN A 37 -25.41 -15.48 -7.17
CA GLN A 37 -25.87 -14.85 -5.92
C GLN A 37 -25.39 -13.40 -5.74
N SER A 38 -24.48 -12.94 -6.59
CA SER A 38 -23.91 -11.59 -6.51
C SER A 38 -24.79 -10.54 -7.17
N CYS A 39 -24.57 -9.27 -6.82
CA CYS A 39 -25.15 -8.12 -7.52
C CYS A 39 -24.63 -7.94 -8.96
N TYR A 40 -23.66 -8.75 -9.40
CA TYR A 40 -23.08 -8.72 -10.74
C TYR A 40 -23.49 -9.90 -11.62
N LYS A 41 -24.51 -10.68 -11.22
CA LYS A 41 -24.96 -11.89 -11.92
C LYS A 41 -25.24 -11.70 -13.42
N ASP A 42 -25.71 -10.51 -13.82
CA ASP A 42 -26.08 -10.17 -15.20
C ASP A 42 -24.90 -9.54 -15.98
N SER A 43 -23.80 -9.23 -15.29
CA SER A 43 -22.66 -8.51 -15.84
C SER A 43 -21.34 -9.29 -15.71
N VAL A 44 -21.36 -10.44 -15.05
CA VAL A 44 -20.22 -11.31 -14.85
C VAL A 44 -20.67 -12.75 -15.11
N SER A 45 -19.90 -13.49 -15.88
CA SER A 45 -20.14 -14.92 -16.11
C SER A 45 -18.84 -15.71 -15.99
N PHE A 46 -18.94 -17.01 -15.73
CA PHE A 46 -17.79 -17.88 -15.62
C PHE A 46 -17.92 -19.06 -16.58
N SER A 47 -16.82 -19.37 -17.26
CA SER A 47 -16.70 -20.50 -18.19
C SER A 47 -15.53 -21.39 -17.78
N THR A 48 -15.72 -22.70 -17.92
CA THR A 48 -14.68 -23.68 -17.70
C THR A 48 -13.74 -23.78 -18.91
N PRO A 49 -12.41 -23.87 -18.70
CA PRO A 49 -11.72 -23.83 -17.41
C PRO A 49 -11.35 -22.40 -16.99
N GLN A 50 -11.80 -21.98 -15.80
CA GLN A 50 -11.27 -20.85 -15.02
C GLN A 50 -11.36 -19.45 -15.66
N LYS A 51 -12.25 -19.23 -16.63
CA LYS A 51 -12.39 -17.92 -17.29
C LYS A 51 -13.57 -17.16 -16.73
N LEU A 52 -13.31 -16.00 -16.15
CA LEU A 52 -14.32 -15.03 -15.74
C LEU A 52 -14.48 -13.98 -16.85
N PHE A 53 -15.69 -13.80 -17.34
CA PHE A 53 -16.05 -12.75 -18.29
C PHE A 53 -16.71 -11.62 -17.51
N VAL A 54 -16.20 -10.42 -17.65
CA VAL A 54 -16.68 -9.24 -16.92
C VAL A 54 -17.09 -8.19 -17.92
N ASN A 55 -18.32 -7.70 -17.79
CA ASN A 55 -18.82 -6.59 -18.58
C ASN A 55 -17.89 -5.38 -18.42
N PRO A 56 -17.52 -4.71 -19.53
CA PRO A 56 -16.59 -3.60 -19.48
C PRO A 56 -16.98 -2.44 -18.56
N GLU A 57 -18.27 -2.14 -18.41
CA GLU A 57 -18.75 -1.05 -17.55
C GLU A 57 -18.51 -1.36 -16.07
N VAL A 58 -18.79 -2.59 -15.64
CA VAL A 58 -18.50 -3.05 -14.27
C VAL A 58 -17.01 -2.94 -13.97
N PHE A 59 -16.18 -3.38 -14.90
CA PHE A 59 -14.73 -3.29 -14.74
C PHE A 59 -14.24 -1.84 -14.70
N ARG A 60 -14.76 -0.96 -15.58
CA ARG A 60 -14.44 0.49 -15.53
C ARG A 60 -14.83 1.10 -14.19
N ASN A 61 -16.03 0.81 -13.69
CA ASN A 61 -16.50 1.32 -12.41
C ASN A 61 -15.67 0.81 -11.23
N LEU A 62 -15.21 -0.44 -11.28
CA LEU A 62 -14.32 -1.03 -10.26
C LEU A 62 -13.00 -0.25 -10.13
N PHE A 63 -12.41 0.15 -11.26
CA PHE A 63 -11.11 0.86 -11.26
C PHE A 63 -11.23 2.39 -11.30
N LYS A 64 -12.42 2.95 -11.52
CA LYS A 64 -12.66 4.39 -11.61
C LYS A 64 -12.08 5.18 -10.44
N PRO A 65 -12.28 4.79 -9.16
CA PRO A 65 -11.68 5.53 -8.04
C PRO A 65 -10.14 5.54 -8.07
N THR A 66 -9.53 4.44 -8.54
CA THR A 66 -8.08 4.34 -8.66
C THR A 66 -7.55 5.21 -9.80
N ILE A 67 -8.25 5.20 -10.94
CA ILE A 67 -7.91 6.04 -12.10
C ILE A 67 -8.06 7.52 -11.73
N ASP A 68 -9.16 7.91 -11.08
CA ASP A 68 -9.41 9.29 -10.66
C ASP A 68 -8.34 9.75 -9.65
N ALA A 69 -7.92 8.88 -8.72
CA ALA A 69 -6.83 9.14 -7.78
C ALA A 69 -5.47 9.29 -8.50
N LEU A 70 -5.19 8.45 -9.49
CA LEU A 70 -3.99 8.56 -10.33
C LEU A 70 -3.98 9.89 -11.09
N ILE A 71 -5.08 10.26 -11.75
CA ILE A 71 -5.22 11.54 -12.45
C ILE A 71 -4.98 12.70 -11.48
N LYS A 72 -5.57 12.66 -10.28
CA LYS A 72 -5.36 13.67 -9.25
C LYS A 72 -3.88 13.79 -8.84
N HIS A 73 -3.20 12.66 -8.67
CA HIS A 73 -1.76 12.63 -8.37
C HIS A 73 -0.92 13.19 -9.53
N LEU A 74 -1.20 12.80 -10.77
CA LEU A 74 -0.49 13.31 -11.95
C LEU A 74 -0.68 14.83 -12.07
N ASN A 75 -1.90 15.33 -11.90
CA ASN A 75 -2.19 16.77 -11.90
C ASN A 75 -1.47 17.52 -10.78
N LYS A 76 -1.21 16.87 -9.64
CA LYS A 76 -0.40 17.44 -8.57
C LYS A 76 1.08 17.49 -8.94
N LEU A 77 1.59 16.44 -9.57
CA LEU A 77 2.99 16.36 -10.05
C LEU A 77 3.27 17.40 -11.13
N PHE A 78 2.37 17.58 -12.10
CA PHE A 78 2.51 18.60 -13.15
C PHE A 78 2.47 20.04 -12.63
N LYS A 79 1.94 20.26 -11.43
CA LYS A 79 1.89 21.58 -10.77
C LYS A 79 3.07 21.81 -9.81
N ASP A 80 3.94 20.82 -9.62
CA ASP A 80 5.12 20.97 -8.76
C ASP A 80 6.19 21.78 -9.50
N PRO A 81 6.56 22.97 -9.01
CA PRO A 81 7.57 23.81 -9.66
C PRO A 81 8.96 23.16 -9.70
N ASN A 82 9.23 22.14 -8.88
CA ASN A 82 10.47 21.36 -8.93
C ASN A 82 10.48 20.29 -10.04
N LEU A 83 9.34 20.08 -10.71
CA LEU A 83 9.15 19.08 -11.76
C LEU A 83 8.71 19.73 -13.09
N SER A 84 8.94 21.04 -13.26
CA SER A 84 8.57 21.80 -14.47
C SER A 84 9.19 21.26 -15.75
N ASP A 85 10.33 20.58 -15.65
CA ASP A 85 11.08 20.02 -16.78
C ASP A 85 10.63 18.58 -17.14
N LEU A 86 9.61 18.05 -16.44
CA LEU A 86 9.09 16.71 -16.65
C LEU A 86 8.13 16.66 -17.85
N HIS A 87 8.69 16.57 -19.06
CA HIS A 87 7.91 16.54 -20.31
C HIS A 87 7.29 15.16 -20.64
N HIS A 88 7.71 14.08 -19.97
CA HIS A 88 7.34 12.71 -20.30
C HIS A 88 7.06 11.86 -19.05
N ILE A 89 5.92 11.15 -19.05
CA ILE A 89 5.57 10.17 -18.02
C ILE A 89 5.51 8.79 -18.68
N ILE A 90 6.31 7.85 -18.18
CA ILE A 90 6.32 6.45 -18.63
C ILE A 90 5.59 5.61 -17.59
N MET A 91 4.44 5.05 -17.96
CA MET A 91 3.73 4.09 -17.11
C MET A 91 4.33 2.69 -17.31
N VAL A 92 4.85 2.10 -16.24
CA VAL A 92 5.41 0.75 -16.24
C VAL A 92 4.34 -0.23 -15.75
N GLY A 93 3.92 -1.16 -16.61
CA GLY A 93 2.87 -2.15 -16.31
C GLY A 93 2.06 -2.56 -17.56
N GLY A 94 1.12 -3.49 -17.42
CA GLY A 94 0.26 -3.98 -18.52
C GLY A 94 -0.76 -2.98 -19.08
N PHE A 95 -0.54 -1.68 -18.88
CA PHE A 95 -1.40 -0.56 -19.32
C PHE A 95 -0.79 0.22 -20.51
N SER A 96 0.19 -0.35 -21.20
CA SER A 96 1.04 0.35 -22.16
C SER A 96 0.50 0.37 -23.60
N GLU A 97 -0.76 0.77 -23.80
CA GLU A 97 -1.30 1.07 -25.14
C GLU A 97 -1.73 2.54 -25.24
N CYS A 98 -0.79 3.47 -24.97
CA CYS A 98 -1.00 4.87 -25.29
C CYS A 98 -0.69 5.13 -26.77
N LYS A 99 -1.73 5.23 -27.61
CA LYS A 99 -1.61 5.54 -29.05
C LYS A 99 -1.19 6.99 -29.36
N HIS A 100 -1.00 7.82 -28.33
CA HIS A 100 -0.77 9.26 -28.45
C HIS A 100 0.60 9.75 -27.97
N CYS A 101 1.51 8.84 -27.59
CA CYS A 101 2.86 9.22 -27.13
C CYS A 101 3.93 8.90 -28.19
N LYS A 102 4.93 9.78 -28.28
CA LYS A 102 6.22 9.54 -28.96
C LYS A 102 6.75 8.14 -28.60
N SER A 103 7.40 7.44 -29.55
CA SER A 103 7.95 6.10 -29.28
C SER A 103 8.92 6.15 -28.11
N VAL A 104 8.95 5.13 -27.24
CA VAL A 104 9.86 5.06 -26.08
C VAL A 104 11.31 5.33 -26.47
N GLN A 105 11.73 4.81 -27.64
CA GLN A 105 13.05 5.07 -28.21
C GLN A 105 13.30 6.57 -28.44
N SER A 106 12.34 7.27 -29.05
CA SER A 106 12.51 8.71 -29.34
C SER A 106 12.55 9.57 -28.06
N VAL A 107 11.85 9.16 -27.00
CA VAL A 107 11.90 9.82 -25.68
C VAL A 107 13.27 9.59 -25.01
N ILE A 108 13.79 8.36 -25.05
CA ILE A 108 15.11 8.03 -24.50
C ILE A 108 16.20 8.86 -25.19
N THR A 109 16.19 8.93 -26.52
CA THR A 109 17.18 9.71 -27.29
C THR A 109 17.17 11.19 -26.97
N GLN A 110 16.00 11.75 -26.61
CA GLN A 110 15.84 13.16 -26.24
C GLN A 110 16.16 13.43 -24.75
N SER A 111 16.38 12.39 -23.95
CA SER A 111 16.61 12.51 -22.51
C SER A 111 18.10 12.59 -22.15
N CYS A 112 18.38 13.03 -20.92
CA CYS A 112 19.71 12.95 -20.31
C CYS A 112 20.22 11.52 -20.09
N TYR A 113 19.40 10.49 -20.34
CA TYR A 113 19.75 9.08 -20.18
C TYR A 113 20.04 8.37 -21.50
N LYS A 114 20.15 9.08 -22.63
CA LYS A 114 20.34 8.51 -23.98
C LYS A 114 21.50 7.48 -24.06
N ASP A 115 22.56 7.68 -23.29
CA ASP A 115 23.76 6.83 -23.29
C ASP A 115 23.70 5.71 -22.24
N SER A 116 22.72 5.79 -21.32
CA SER A 116 22.58 4.89 -20.18
C SER A 116 21.31 4.05 -20.22
N VAL A 117 20.37 4.37 -21.09
CA VAL A 117 19.10 3.67 -21.24
C VAL A 117 18.88 3.38 -22.72
N SER A 118 18.47 2.17 -23.06
CA SER A 118 18.11 1.79 -24.43
C SER A 118 16.87 0.93 -24.44
N PHE A 119 16.13 0.95 -25.54
CA PHE A 119 14.93 0.15 -25.70
C PHE A 119 15.09 -0.79 -26.90
N SER A 120 14.96 -2.10 -26.66
CA SER A 120 14.99 -3.12 -27.70
C SER A 120 13.60 -3.67 -27.94
N THR A 121 13.30 -3.98 -29.20
CA THR A 121 12.14 -4.78 -29.57
C THR A 121 12.40 -6.27 -29.30
N PRO A 122 11.40 -7.03 -28.81
CA PRO A 122 10.10 -6.57 -28.31
C PRO A 122 10.18 -6.08 -26.86
N GLN A 123 9.87 -4.79 -26.63
CA GLN A 123 9.50 -4.17 -25.35
C GLN A 123 10.46 -4.38 -24.15
N LYS A 124 11.77 -4.40 -24.38
CA LYS A 124 12.77 -4.49 -23.31
C LYS A 124 13.48 -3.16 -23.12
N LEU A 125 13.39 -2.61 -21.90
CA LEU A 125 14.19 -1.46 -21.49
C LEU A 125 15.47 -1.96 -20.83
N PHE A 126 16.61 -1.57 -21.38
CA PHE A 126 17.92 -1.79 -20.77
C PHE A 126 18.33 -0.51 -20.07
N VAL A 127 18.69 -0.63 -18.81
CA VAL A 127 19.13 0.51 -17.98
C VAL A 127 20.51 0.18 -17.46
N ASN A 128 21.43 1.14 -17.58
CA ASN A 128 22.75 1.04 -17.01
C ASN A 128 22.62 0.73 -15.51
N PRO A 129 23.32 -0.30 -14.99
CA PRO A 129 23.19 -0.71 -13.60
C PRO A 129 23.46 0.41 -12.58
N GLU A 130 24.33 1.37 -12.90
CA GLU A 130 24.62 2.51 -12.03
C GLU A 130 23.45 3.50 -11.98
N VAL A 131 22.88 3.85 -13.13
CA VAL A 131 21.66 4.68 -13.19
C VAL A 131 20.52 4.01 -12.44
N PHE A 132 20.35 2.69 -12.61
CA PHE A 132 19.34 1.93 -11.89
C PHE A 132 19.60 1.96 -10.37
N ARG A 133 20.84 1.75 -9.91
CA ARG A 133 21.18 1.86 -8.48
C ARG A 133 20.93 3.26 -7.91
N ASN A 134 21.29 4.29 -8.66
CA ASN A 134 21.12 5.69 -8.25
C ASN A 134 19.63 6.06 -8.12
N LEU A 135 18.75 5.44 -8.90
CA LEU A 135 17.30 5.60 -8.74
C LEU A 135 16.80 5.17 -7.35
N PHE A 136 17.35 4.08 -6.79
CA PHE A 136 16.93 3.56 -5.48
C PHE A 136 17.70 4.17 -4.29
N LYS A 137 18.83 4.81 -4.55
CA LYS A 137 19.72 5.36 -3.52
C LYS A 137 19.01 6.31 -2.54
N PRO A 138 18.21 7.32 -2.98
CA PRO A 138 17.54 8.23 -2.05
C PRO A 138 16.59 7.51 -1.07
N THR A 139 15.88 6.49 -1.57
CA THR A 139 14.96 5.68 -0.76
C THR A 139 15.71 4.84 0.26
N ILE A 140 16.81 4.20 -0.14
CA ILE A 140 17.67 3.41 0.75
C ILE A 140 18.28 4.32 1.83
N ASP A 141 18.80 5.48 1.46
CA ASP A 141 19.42 6.43 2.38
C ASP A 141 18.40 6.98 3.40
N ALA A 142 17.18 7.28 2.95
CA ALA A 142 16.09 7.70 3.83
C ALA A 142 15.70 6.59 4.83
N LEU A 143 15.65 5.34 4.38
CA LEU A 143 15.36 4.18 5.23
C LEU A 143 16.46 3.96 6.27
N ILE A 144 17.73 4.02 5.87
CA ILE A 144 18.87 3.93 6.78
C ILE A 144 18.83 5.08 7.80
N LYS A 145 18.58 6.31 7.36
CA LYS A 145 18.45 7.48 8.24
C LYS A 145 17.35 7.28 9.28
N HIS A 146 16.21 6.71 8.89
CA HIS A 146 15.11 6.44 9.80
C HIS A 146 15.48 5.39 10.85
N LEU A 147 16.07 4.27 10.43
CA LEU A 147 16.51 3.22 11.34
C LEU A 147 17.58 3.70 12.32
N ASN A 148 18.54 4.51 11.87
CA ASN A 148 19.53 5.12 12.75
C ASN A 148 18.91 6.02 13.83
N LYS A 149 17.77 6.67 13.55
CA LYS A 149 17.04 7.43 14.58
C LYS A 149 16.41 6.48 15.61
N LEU A 150 15.81 5.38 15.16
CA LEU A 150 15.22 4.39 16.06
C LEU A 150 16.28 3.72 16.95
N PHE A 151 17.45 3.41 16.41
CA PHE A 151 18.53 2.78 17.17
C PHE A 151 19.21 3.71 18.18
N LYS A 152 18.99 5.03 18.08
CA LYS A 152 19.43 6.00 19.07
C LYS A 152 18.47 6.13 20.25
N ASP A 153 17.27 5.56 20.15
CA ASP A 153 16.31 5.56 21.26
C ASP A 153 16.80 4.58 22.34
N PRO A 154 17.08 5.04 23.57
CA PRO A 154 17.55 4.18 24.65
C PRO A 154 16.54 3.09 25.01
N ASN A 155 15.24 3.28 24.73
CA ASN A 155 14.21 2.26 24.93
C ASN A 155 14.26 1.12 23.90
N LEU A 156 15.07 1.25 22.85
CA LEU A 156 15.21 0.28 21.75
C LEU A 156 16.64 -0.30 21.69
N SER A 157 17.40 -0.19 22.78
CA SER A 157 18.79 -0.65 22.90
C SER A 157 18.95 -2.16 22.65
N ASP A 158 17.96 -2.97 23.03
CA ASP A 158 17.99 -4.45 22.89
C ASP A 158 17.52 -4.97 21.51
N LEU A 159 17.41 -4.11 20.50
CA LEU A 159 16.87 -4.53 19.20
C LEU A 159 17.91 -5.26 18.33
N HIS A 160 18.01 -6.58 18.48
CA HIS A 160 18.98 -7.39 17.72
C HIS A 160 18.51 -7.86 16.34
N HIS A 161 17.20 -7.84 16.11
CA HIS A 161 16.58 -8.40 14.90
C HIS A 161 15.88 -7.33 14.07
N ILE A 162 16.10 -7.37 12.75
CA ILE A 162 15.38 -6.55 11.77
C ILE A 162 14.61 -7.51 10.86
N ILE A 163 13.29 -7.46 10.91
CA ILE A 163 12.44 -8.27 10.02
C ILE A 163 11.95 -7.37 8.89
N MET A 164 12.35 -7.68 7.65
CA MET A 164 11.98 -6.94 6.46
C MET A 164 10.80 -7.64 5.77
N VAL A 165 9.65 -6.96 5.69
CA VAL A 165 8.40 -7.49 5.11
C VAL A 165 7.84 -6.58 4.02
N GLY A 166 6.93 -7.08 3.19
CA GLY A 166 6.37 -6.39 2.03
C GLY A 166 7.22 -6.54 0.75
N GLY A 167 6.63 -6.25 -0.41
CA GLY A 167 7.29 -6.50 -1.71
C GLY A 167 8.59 -5.70 -1.91
N PHE A 168 8.73 -4.55 -1.26
CA PHE A 168 9.99 -3.79 -1.31
C PHE A 168 11.16 -4.50 -0.60
N SER A 169 10.86 -5.38 0.36
CA SER A 169 11.86 -6.18 1.07
C SER A 169 12.44 -7.31 0.22
N GLU A 170 11.82 -7.62 -0.93
CA GLU A 170 12.33 -8.56 -1.93
C GLU A 170 13.39 -7.93 -2.84
N CYS A 171 13.57 -6.60 -2.79
CA CYS A 171 14.57 -5.90 -3.59
C CYS A 171 16.00 -6.16 -3.08
N GLU A 172 16.81 -6.85 -3.90
CA GLU A 172 18.19 -7.19 -3.56
C GLU A 172 19.07 -5.98 -3.22
N LEU A 173 18.87 -4.84 -3.90
CA LEU A 173 19.60 -3.60 -3.61
C LEU A 173 19.34 -3.13 -2.17
N VAL A 174 18.09 -3.19 -1.73
CA VAL A 174 17.69 -2.81 -0.37
C VAL A 174 18.25 -3.81 0.64
N GLN A 175 18.10 -5.11 0.38
CA GLN A 175 18.63 -6.15 1.26
C GLN A 175 20.14 -6.03 1.45
N THR A 176 20.88 -5.82 0.36
CA THR A 176 22.34 -5.68 0.37
C THR A 176 22.74 -4.43 1.14
N ALA A 177 22.12 -3.28 0.86
CA ALA A 177 22.39 -2.04 1.58
C ALA A 177 22.12 -2.18 3.09
N MET A 178 21.05 -2.87 3.45
CA MET A 178 20.67 -3.12 4.83
C MET A 178 21.65 -4.03 5.57
N ARG A 179 22.03 -5.16 4.96
CA ARG A 179 23.02 -6.10 5.52
C ARG A 179 24.38 -5.42 5.70
N ASN A 180 24.82 -4.64 4.71
CA ASN A 180 26.08 -3.89 4.78
C ASN A 180 26.05 -2.80 5.85
N LYS A 181 24.91 -2.13 6.03
CA LYS A 181 24.79 -1.04 7.01
C LYS A 181 24.72 -1.54 8.45
N TYR A 182 24.13 -2.72 8.67
CA TYR A 182 23.90 -3.27 10.01
C TYR A 182 24.46 -4.69 10.14
N PRO A 183 25.78 -4.88 10.00
CA PRO A 183 26.41 -6.22 10.05
C PRO A 183 26.24 -6.90 11.41
N ASN A 184 26.11 -6.11 12.48
CA ASN A 184 25.95 -6.62 13.85
C ASN A 184 24.48 -6.93 14.22
N ARG A 185 23.55 -6.85 13.27
CA ARG A 185 22.12 -7.12 13.50
C ARG A 185 21.65 -8.25 12.60
N LYS A 186 20.79 -9.12 13.13
CA LYS A 186 20.24 -10.24 12.36
C LYS A 186 19.09 -9.73 11.49
N ILE A 187 19.32 -9.64 10.18
CA ILE A 187 18.31 -9.28 9.20
C ILE A 187 17.60 -10.55 8.72
N ILE A 188 16.28 -10.59 8.91
CA ILE A 188 15.41 -11.69 8.52
C ILE A 188 14.48 -11.19 7.42
N ILE A 189 14.56 -11.82 6.25
CA ILE A 189 13.63 -11.59 5.14
C ILE A 189 12.87 -12.91 4.95
N PRO A 190 11.57 -12.95 5.26
CA PRO A 190 10.76 -14.15 5.06
C PRO A 190 10.61 -14.49 3.57
N ASP A 191 10.41 -15.78 3.28
CA ASP A 191 10.01 -16.22 1.95
C ASP A 191 8.66 -15.58 1.58
N GLU A 192 8.57 -15.09 0.34
CA GLU A 192 7.42 -14.31 -0.14
C GLU A 192 7.10 -13.13 0.80
N ALA A 193 8.10 -12.28 1.08
CA ALA A 193 7.95 -11.11 1.93
C ALA A 193 6.77 -10.21 1.51
N GLY A 194 6.41 -10.17 0.23
CA GLY A 194 5.21 -9.50 -0.28
C GLY A 194 3.89 -10.04 0.28
N LEU A 195 3.81 -11.33 0.63
CA LEU A 195 2.60 -12.01 1.11
C LEU A 195 2.61 -12.28 2.62
N VAL A 196 3.76 -12.13 3.28
CA VAL A 196 3.90 -12.46 4.72
C VAL A 196 2.92 -11.69 5.62
N VAL A 197 2.62 -10.44 5.28
CA VAL A 197 1.65 -9.63 6.04
C VAL A 197 0.25 -10.23 5.93
N LEU A 198 -0.17 -10.62 4.71
CA LEU A 198 -1.46 -11.26 4.48
C LEU A 198 -1.54 -12.60 5.21
N ARG A 199 -0.50 -13.43 5.10
CA ARG A 199 -0.41 -14.72 5.82
C ARG A 199 -0.53 -14.51 7.33
N GLY A 200 0.16 -13.51 7.88
CA GLY A 200 0.07 -13.14 9.29
C GLY A 200 -1.33 -12.70 9.73
N VAL A 201 -2.04 -11.93 8.88
CA VAL A 201 -3.43 -11.51 9.15
C VAL A 201 -4.37 -12.71 9.17
N VAL A 202 -4.25 -13.62 8.20
CA VAL A 202 -5.08 -14.84 8.14
C VAL A 202 -4.81 -15.71 9.38
N PHE A 203 -3.53 -15.89 9.73
CA PHE A 203 -3.14 -16.64 10.92
C PHE A 203 -3.69 -16.01 12.21
N PHE A 204 -3.63 -14.68 12.33
CA PHE A 204 -4.21 -13.95 13.44
C PHE A 204 -5.73 -14.15 13.54
N GLY A 205 -6.45 -14.14 12.40
CA GLY A 205 -7.89 -14.40 12.37
C GLY A 205 -8.28 -15.76 12.93
N HIS A 206 -7.46 -16.79 12.69
CA HIS A 206 -7.67 -18.14 13.22
C HIS A 206 -7.22 -18.29 14.68
N GLN A 207 -6.17 -17.58 15.09
CA GLN A 207 -5.56 -17.71 16.42
C GLN A 207 -5.31 -16.35 17.09
N PRO A 208 -6.38 -15.60 17.43
CA PRO A 208 -6.24 -14.23 17.93
C PRO A 208 -5.55 -14.16 19.30
N LYS A 209 -5.67 -15.23 20.11
CA LYS A 209 -5.08 -15.33 21.46
C LYS A 209 -3.54 -15.44 21.46
N LYS A 210 -2.89 -15.60 20.30
CA LYS A 210 -1.42 -15.69 20.20
C LYS A 210 -0.72 -14.33 20.27
N ILE A 211 -1.43 -13.21 20.13
CA ILE A 211 -0.86 -11.89 20.35
C ILE A 211 -0.91 -11.57 21.84
N GLY A 212 0.26 -11.54 22.48
CA GLY A 212 0.36 -11.36 23.93
C GLY A 212 -0.01 -9.96 24.43
N LYS A 213 0.29 -8.89 23.67
CA LYS A 213 0.02 -7.50 24.04
C LYS A 213 -0.10 -6.61 22.80
N ARG A 214 -0.96 -5.59 22.86
CA ARG A 214 -0.98 -4.47 21.90
C ARG A 214 -0.72 -3.15 22.60
N ILE A 215 0.08 -2.29 21.97
CA ILE A 215 0.36 -0.94 22.46
C ILE A 215 -0.44 0.06 21.65
N LEU A 216 -1.27 0.85 22.33
CA LEU A 216 -2.06 1.89 21.68
C LEU A 216 -1.17 3.04 21.19
N ARG A 217 -1.31 3.41 19.91
CA ARG A 217 -0.55 4.52 19.31
C ARG A 217 -1.07 5.90 19.71
N LYS A 218 -2.36 5.99 20.04
CA LYS A 218 -3.06 7.22 20.42
C LYS A 218 -3.90 6.96 21.66
N THR A 219 -4.17 8.03 22.40
CA THR A 219 -5.15 8.03 23.48
C THR A 219 -6.52 8.24 22.84
N TYR A 220 -7.47 7.36 23.18
CA TYR A 220 -8.86 7.44 22.76
C TYR A 220 -9.71 7.85 23.96
N GLY A 221 -10.64 8.76 23.68
CA GLY A 221 -11.48 9.38 24.68
C GLY A 221 -12.66 10.08 24.03
N ILE A 222 -13.57 10.54 24.86
CA ILE A 222 -14.69 11.39 24.45
C ILE A 222 -14.57 12.76 25.13
N GLN A 223 -15.14 13.76 24.50
CA GLN A 223 -15.41 15.02 25.18
C GLN A 223 -16.53 14.78 26.18
N SER A 224 -16.32 15.24 27.42
CA SER A 224 -17.22 15.03 28.55
C SER A 224 -17.32 16.31 29.37
N TRP A 225 -18.42 16.46 30.10
CA TRP A 225 -18.67 17.61 30.96
C TRP A 225 -18.92 17.10 32.39
N PRO A 226 -17.89 16.59 33.08
CA PRO A 226 -18.02 16.02 34.42
C PRO A 226 -18.43 17.10 35.43
N GLU A 227 -18.90 16.68 36.61
CA GLU A 227 -19.14 17.60 37.72
C GLU A 227 -17.86 18.35 38.10
N TRP A 228 -18.03 19.59 38.51
CA TRP A 228 -16.95 20.49 38.85
C TRP A 228 -16.18 19.99 40.07
N ASP A 229 -14.86 20.03 39.97
CA ASP A 229 -13.93 19.66 41.04
C ASP A 229 -12.86 20.74 41.12
N ALA A 230 -12.80 21.44 42.26
CA ALA A 230 -11.90 22.58 42.45
C ALA A 230 -10.42 22.19 42.56
N GLU A 231 -10.10 20.91 42.82
CA GLU A 231 -8.71 20.43 42.87
C GLU A 231 -8.20 20.02 41.48
N LEU A 232 -9.09 19.62 40.57
CA LEU A 232 -8.73 19.06 39.27
C LEU A 232 -8.99 19.99 38.08
N HIS A 233 -9.97 20.90 38.20
CA HIS A 233 -10.46 21.69 37.08
C HIS A 233 -10.15 23.19 37.24
N PRO A 234 -9.80 23.91 36.15
CA PRO A 234 -9.51 25.36 36.17
C PRO A 234 -10.78 26.22 36.13
N ASP A 235 -11.00 27.11 37.11
CA ASP A 235 -12.27 27.86 37.28
C ASP A 235 -12.79 28.54 36.01
N THR A 236 -11.90 28.87 35.06
CA THR A 236 -12.24 29.47 33.75
C THR A 236 -13.12 28.58 32.87
N GLU A 237 -13.11 27.26 33.09
CA GLU A 237 -13.88 26.26 32.32
C GLU A 237 -15.14 25.78 33.07
N LYS A 238 -15.46 26.42 34.20
CA LYS A 238 -16.63 26.10 35.02
C LYS A 238 -17.90 26.63 34.37
N VAL A 239 -18.89 25.76 34.18
CA VAL A 239 -20.21 26.09 33.63
C VAL A 239 -21.31 25.50 34.49
N ARG A 240 -22.42 26.22 34.66
CA ARG A 240 -23.57 25.72 35.41
C ARG A 240 -24.64 25.21 34.45
N ILE A 241 -25.00 23.94 34.55
CA ILE A 241 -26.01 23.27 33.72
C ILE A 241 -26.98 22.55 34.65
N ASP A 242 -28.28 22.80 34.49
CA ASP A 242 -29.35 22.20 35.31
C ASP A 242 -29.11 22.33 36.83
N GLY A 243 -28.54 23.47 37.24
CA GLY A 243 -28.25 23.77 38.64
C GLY A 243 -26.95 23.14 39.18
N ILE A 244 -26.29 22.27 38.42
CA ILE A 244 -25.03 21.59 38.78
C ILE A 244 -23.86 22.28 38.08
N ASP A 245 -22.80 22.55 38.84
CA ASP A 245 -21.55 23.06 38.29
C ASP A 245 -20.78 21.91 37.61
N ARG A 246 -20.36 22.11 36.36
CA ARG A 246 -19.62 21.15 35.54
C ARG A 246 -18.39 21.82 34.94
N CYS A 247 -17.36 21.02 34.63
CA CYS A 247 -16.22 21.48 33.84
C CYS A 247 -16.49 21.22 32.36
N LYS A 248 -16.39 22.25 31.53
CA LYS A 248 -16.59 22.14 30.09
C LYS A 248 -15.37 21.48 29.41
N ASP A 249 -15.63 20.78 28.31
CA ASP A 249 -14.63 20.27 27.35
C ASP A 249 -13.52 19.34 27.92
N VAL A 250 -13.84 18.59 28.98
CA VAL A 250 -12.90 17.61 29.57
C VAL A 250 -12.75 16.40 28.66
N PHE A 251 -11.51 16.08 28.28
CA PHE A 251 -11.20 14.88 27.51
C PHE A 251 -11.12 13.64 28.41
N TYR A 252 -12.23 12.89 28.48
CA TYR A 252 -12.31 11.64 29.22
C TYR A 252 -11.67 10.49 28.44
N LYS A 253 -10.58 9.94 28.98
CA LYS A 253 -9.75 8.91 28.33
C LYS A 253 -10.18 7.52 28.79
N PHE A 254 -10.68 6.68 27.88
CA PHE A 254 -10.94 5.26 28.18
C PHE A 254 -9.81 4.34 27.70
N ALA A 255 -8.94 4.81 26.80
CA ALA A 255 -7.77 4.07 26.36
C ALA A 255 -6.57 5.00 26.16
N VAL A 256 -5.42 4.69 26.75
CA VAL A 256 -4.27 5.62 26.80
C VAL A 256 -3.15 5.14 25.86
N LYS A 257 -2.52 6.07 25.14
CA LYS A 257 -1.31 5.81 24.37
C LYS A 257 -0.26 5.13 25.24
N GLY A 258 0.35 4.05 24.75
CA GLY A 258 1.30 3.26 25.55
C GLY A 258 0.64 2.21 26.46
N GLY A 259 -0.68 2.27 26.65
CA GLY A 259 -1.44 1.27 27.38
C GLY A 259 -1.38 -0.09 26.69
N LYS A 260 -1.33 -1.15 27.51
CA LYS A 260 -1.34 -2.55 27.08
C LYS A 260 -2.80 -3.02 27.06
N GLY A 261 -3.29 -3.43 25.90
CA GLY A 261 -4.56 -4.13 25.71
C GLY A 261 -4.35 -5.58 25.30
#